data_AF-A0A852ZGL2-F1
#
_entry.id   AF-A0A852ZGL2-F1
#
_cell.length_a   1.000
_cell.length_b   1.000
_cell.length_c   1.000
_cell.angle_alpha   90.00
_cell.angle_beta   90.00
_cell.angle_gamma   90.00
#
_symmetry.space_group_name_H-M   'P 1'
#
loop_
_entity.id
_entity.type
_entity.pdbx_description
1 polymer ?
#
loop_
_entity_poly.entity_id
_entity_poly.type
_entity_poly.pdbx_seq_one_letter_code
_entity_poly.pdbx_strand_id
1 'polypeptide(L)'
;MPYLSAYRPLLTDPRLRRLLGAFGVSDLGDGMSVVAVPLLAIEIAAPGQAGMLVGASVAAYALPGVVGALAFGRWLRRLPAASLLLADSTLRAACLSAVALAWAFGVLQPAGLVALLGLSSLLHAWGSAGKFTLLAELLPPDQRLAGNSLASSTSSLAMIVGPAVAGVGAALAGPGWVIGADGLSFVLLAMVVWSVHREVRRDPHRARPADPAGTRGSTSGLRFLRGRPTLLGLLVLTWAFNFLFGPVEVALPLHVTGGDSGHTELLGAYWTAFGIGAVTGGLTVGALRRLSPAPVLLAIVGCWGLILLPFGFGPPTAVELVCFGLGGMIYGPFPAVSYTLLQSRTPAVALSSVLAARSAVLLTAAPVGTAIGGPLTSAFLPAHVLAGSGAATLLLALAAVLAWRGRRVLDRLSGPDRRPRREPATPPPRHPAAPPQRPAEEGRRPATAAHTPPPASPGRSR
;
A
#
# COMPACT_ATOMS: atom_id res chain seq x y z
N MET A 1 2.36 10.64 -28.16
CA MET A 1 2.07 10.42 -26.71
C MET A 1 2.88 9.22 -26.19
N PRO A 2 4.19 9.38 -25.90
CA PRO A 2 5.09 8.28 -25.52
C PRO A 2 4.80 7.65 -24.14
N TYR A 3 3.96 8.28 -23.31
CA TYR A 3 3.57 7.75 -22.01
C TYR A 3 2.50 6.64 -22.09
N LEU A 4 1.58 6.71 -23.06
CA LEU A 4 0.55 5.69 -23.25
C LEU A 4 1.11 4.41 -23.88
N SER A 5 2.22 4.49 -24.62
CA SER A 5 2.89 3.30 -25.19
C SER A 5 3.45 2.36 -24.12
N ALA A 6 3.75 2.85 -22.91
CA ALA A 6 4.20 2.00 -21.80
C ALA A 6 3.10 1.05 -21.29
N TYR A 7 1.83 1.42 -21.45
CA TYR A 7 0.68 0.62 -21.01
C TYR A 7 0.09 -0.25 -22.12
N ARG A 8 0.44 0.00 -23.39
CA ARG A 8 -0.06 -0.76 -24.54
C ARG A 8 0.16 -2.27 -24.39
N PRO A 9 1.35 -2.77 -23.99
CA PRO A 9 1.59 -4.21 -23.80
C PRO A 9 0.64 -4.85 -22.77
N LEU A 10 0.31 -4.13 -21.70
CA LEU A 10 -0.58 -4.59 -20.63
C LEU A 10 -2.02 -4.82 -21.12
N LEU A 11 -2.47 -3.97 -22.07
CA LEU A 11 -3.81 -4.01 -22.61
C LEU A 11 -3.95 -4.93 -23.83
N THR A 12 -2.83 -5.26 -24.48
CA THR A 12 -2.79 -6.17 -25.63
C THR A 12 -2.71 -7.64 -25.24
N ASP A 13 -2.06 -8.01 -24.13
CA ASP A 13 -2.04 -9.39 -23.66
C ASP A 13 -3.39 -9.76 -23.01
N PRO A 14 -4.15 -10.73 -23.57
CA PRO A 14 -5.43 -11.14 -23.03
C PRO A 14 -5.36 -11.68 -21.59
N ARG A 15 -4.23 -12.25 -21.15
CA ARG A 15 -4.03 -12.76 -19.79
C ARG A 15 -3.93 -11.60 -18.80
N LEU A 16 -3.07 -10.63 -19.10
CA LEU A 16 -2.87 -9.45 -18.26
C LEU A 16 -4.13 -8.60 -18.19
N ARG A 17 -4.84 -8.41 -19.32
CA ARG A 17 -6.10 -7.68 -19.34
C ARG A 17 -7.17 -8.34 -18.45
N ARG A 18 -7.33 -9.66 -18.52
CA ARG A 18 -8.27 -10.41 -17.66
C ARG A 18 -7.89 -10.27 -16.18
N LEU A 19 -6.60 -10.41 -15.84
CA LEU A 19 -6.11 -10.26 -14.47
C LEU A 19 -6.31 -8.85 -13.92
N LEU A 20 -5.92 -7.81 -14.67
CA LEU A 20 -6.06 -6.42 -14.25
C LEU A 20 -7.53 -6.03 -14.08
N GLY A 21 -8.41 -6.53 -14.96
CA GLY A 21 -9.86 -6.37 -14.80
C GLY A 21 -10.37 -7.03 -13.53
N ALA A 22 -9.97 -8.29 -13.27
CA ALA A 22 -10.37 -9.01 -12.06
C ALA A 22 -9.82 -8.36 -10.78
N PHE A 23 -8.59 -7.82 -10.81
CA PHE A 23 -8.05 -7.02 -9.71
C PHE A 23 -8.88 -5.77 -9.46
N GLY A 24 -9.28 -5.04 -10.51
CA GLY A 24 -10.13 -3.87 -10.33
C GLY A 24 -11.50 -4.18 -9.74
N VAL A 25 -12.13 -5.27 -10.19
CA VAL A 25 -13.43 -5.69 -9.66
C VAL A 25 -13.33 -6.15 -8.20
N SER A 26 -12.29 -6.90 -7.84
CA SER A 26 -12.06 -7.33 -6.44
C SER A 26 -11.62 -6.20 -5.52
N ASP A 27 -10.76 -5.29 -5.98
CA ASP A 27 -10.39 -4.11 -5.21
C ASP A 27 -11.62 -3.23 -4.95
N LEU A 28 -12.55 -3.12 -5.92
CA LEU A 28 -13.81 -2.38 -5.75
C LEU A 28 -14.72 -3.05 -4.72
N GLY A 29 -14.80 -4.38 -4.74
CA GLY A 29 -15.48 -5.18 -3.72
C GLY A 29 -14.93 -4.89 -2.31
N ASP A 30 -13.62 -4.95 -2.14
CA ASP A 30 -12.95 -4.60 -0.87
C ASP A 30 -13.28 -3.17 -0.43
N GLY A 31 -13.25 -2.21 -1.36
CA GLY A 31 -13.63 -0.83 -1.10
C GLY A 31 -15.10 -0.66 -0.69
N MET A 32 -16.01 -1.47 -1.25
CA MET A 32 -17.41 -1.49 -0.85
C MET A 32 -17.60 -2.09 0.55
N SER A 33 -16.85 -3.15 0.87
CA SER A 33 -16.87 -3.81 2.18
C SER A 33 -16.45 -2.89 3.34
N VAL A 34 -15.65 -1.85 3.09
CA VAL A 34 -15.30 -0.81 4.09
C VAL A 34 -16.56 -0.16 4.70
N VAL A 35 -17.62 0.00 3.91
CA VAL A 35 -18.90 0.60 4.36
C VAL A 35 -19.92 -0.49 4.70
N ALA A 36 -19.97 -1.57 3.92
CA ALA A 36 -20.98 -2.61 4.11
C ALA A 36 -20.79 -3.40 5.41
N VAL A 37 -19.55 -3.70 5.80
CA VAL A 37 -19.24 -4.42 7.05
C VAL A 37 -19.74 -3.69 8.30
N PRO A 38 -19.39 -2.40 8.53
CA PRO A 38 -19.91 -1.69 9.71
C PRO A 38 -21.42 -1.52 9.66
N LEU A 39 -22.04 -1.29 8.49
CA LEU A 39 -23.50 -1.18 8.38
C LEU A 39 -24.21 -2.50 8.73
N LEU A 40 -23.73 -3.63 8.20
CA LEU A 40 -24.28 -4.94 8.52
C LEU A 40 -24.12 -5.25 10.01
N ALA A 41 -22.98 -4.88 10.60
CA ALA A 41 -22.74 -5.03 12.03
C ALA A 41 -23.73 -4.19 12.86
N ILE A 42 -24.06 -2.96 12.44
CA ILE A 42 -25.09 -2.14 13.09
C ILE A 42 -26.46 -2.80 12.97
N GLU A 43 -26.81 -3.28 11.78
CA GLU A 43 -28.12 -3.87 11.49
C GLU A 43 -28.42 -5.13 12.34
N ILE A 44 -27.44 -6.01 12.54
CA ILE A 44 -27.63 -7.25 13.31
C ILE A 44 -27.26 -7.13 14.79
N ALA A 45 -26.80 -5.97 15.23
CA ALA A 45 -26.37 -5.77 16.61
C ALA A 45 -27.56 -5.84 17.57
N ALA A 46 -27.33 -6.45 18.73
CA ALA A 46 -28.25 -6.30 19.85
C ALA A 46 -28.24 -4.84 20.36
N PRO A 47 -29.36 -4.36 20.96
CA PRO A 47 -29.43 -3.01 21.49
C PRO A 47 -28.25 -2.69 22.42
N GLY A 48 -27.57 -1.57 22.16
CA GLY A 48 -26.40 -1.12 22.92
C GLY A 48 -25.07 -1.84 22.60
N GLN A 49 -25.06 -2.82 21.68
CA GLN A 49 -23.85 -3.58 21.30
C GLN A 49 -23.29 -3.22 19.92
N ALA A 50 -23.93 -2.29 19.19
CA ALA A 50 -23.53 -1.89 17.85
C ALA A 50 -22.06 -1.43 17.79
N GLY A 51 -21.61 -0.63 18.78
CA GLY A 51 -20.22 -0.18 18.87
C GLY A 51 -19.22 -1.34 18.93
N MET A 52 -19.44 -2.27 19.86
CA MET A 52 -18.59 -3.46 20.01
C MET A 52 -18.59 -4.33 18.75
N LEU A 53 -19.76 -4.55 18.14
CA LEU A 53 -19.87 -5.42 16.96
C LEU A 53 -19.25 -4.80 15.71
N VAL A 54 -19.38 -3.48 15.52
CA VAL A 54 -18.69 -2.76 14.44
C VAL A 54 -17.19 -2.85 14.63
N GLY A 55 -16.69 -2.53 15.84
CA GLY A 55 -15.26 -2.61 16.15
C GLY A 55 -14.70 -4.02 15.94
N ALA A 56 -15.41 -5.05 16.43
CA ALA A 56 -15.02 -6.44 16.24
C ALA A 56 -15.04 -6.87 14.77
N SER A 57 -16.06 -6.49 14.00
CA SER A 57 -16.19 -6.84 12.58
C SER A 57 -15.11 -6.19 11.71
N VAL A 58 -14.88 -4.88 11.88
CA VAL A 58 -13.83 -4.15 11.14
C VAL A 58 -12.45 -4.68 11.52
N ALA A 59 -12.19 -4.91 12.81
CA ALA A 59 -10.93 -5.49 13.27
C ALA A 59 -10.74 -6.92 12.74
N ALA A 60 -11.78 -7.76 12.72
CA ALA A 60 -11.73 -9.12 12.19
C ALA A 60 -11.48 -9.15 10.67
N TYR A 61 -11.97 -8.17 9.92
CA TYR A 61 -11.70 -8.08 8.49
C TYR A 61 -10.23 -7.75 8.16
N ALA A 62 -9.45 -7.23 9.12
CA ALA A 62 -8.06 -6.80 8.91
C ALA A 62 -6.99 -7.52 9.74
N LEU A 63 -7.17 -7.69 11.06
CA LEU A 63 -6.16 -8.25 11.98
C LEU A 63 -5.71 -9.67 11.64
N PRO A 64 -6.61 -10.62 11.31
CA PRO A 64 -6.22 -12.01 11.09
C PRO A 64 -5.29 -12.18 9.88
N GLY A 65 -5.32 -11.28 8.89
CA GLY A 65 -4.35 -11.28 7.80
C GLY A 65 -2.92 -11.01 8.26
N VAL A 66 -2.73 -10.17 9.29
CA VAL A 66 -1.42 -9.97 9.94
C VAL A 66 -0.96 -11.25 10.63
N VAL A 67 -1.87 -11.87 11.38
CA VAL A 67 -1.60 -13.11 12.09
C VAL A 67 -1.26 -14.22 11.10
N GLY A 68 -1.99 -14.34 10.00
CA GLY A 68 -1.75 -15.31 8.94
C GLY A 68 -0.41 -15.07 8.22
N ALA A 69 -0.01 -13.82 8.01
CA ALA A 69 1.33 -13.48 7.49
C ALA A 69 2.46 -14.00 8.41
N LEU A 70 2.29 -13.89 9.73
CA LEU A 70 3.30 -14.33 10.69
C LEU A 70 3.26 -15.84 10.91
N ALA A 71 2.07 -16.40 11.12
CA ALA A 71 1.86 -17.80 11.43
C ALA A 71 2.21 -18.68 10.23
N PHE A 72 1.67 -18.37 9.05
CA PHE A 72 1.78 -19.25 7.89
C PHE A 72 3.04 -19.05 7.05
N GLY A 73 3.88 -18.08 7.42
CA GLY A 73 5.00 -17.68 6.57
C GLY A 73 6.04 -18.75 6.31
N ARG A 74 6.22 -19.74 7.18
CA ARG A 74 7.15 -20.85 6.89
C ARG A 74 6.66 -21.75 5.74
N TRP A 75 5.34 -21.92 5.61
CA TRP A 75 4.74 -22.86 4.65
C TRP A 75 4.39 -22.15 3.34
N LEU A 76 3.75 -20.99 3.42
CA LEU A 76 3.23 -20.28 2.24
C LEU A 76 4.33 -19.62 1.40
N ARG A 77 5.50 -19.32 1.96
CA ARG A 77 6.64 -18.75 1.21
C ARG A 77 7.14 -19.61 0.05
N ARG A 78 6.86 -20.92 0.06
CA ARG A 78 7.31 -21.85 -0.98
C ARG A 78 6.28 -22.05 -2.08
N LEU A 79 5.07 -21.52 -1.91
CA LEU A 79 4.00 -21.71 -2.88
C LEU A 79 4.12 -20.72 -4.04
N PRO A 80 3.71 -21.11 -5.26
CA PRO A 80 3.63 -20.20 -6.40
C PRO A 80 2.70 -19.02 -6.12
N ALA A 81 3.02 -17.85 -6.70
CA ALA A 81 2.23 -16.62 -6.52
C ALA A 81 0.75 -16.80 -6.87
N ALA A 82 0.47 -17.50 -7.98
CA ALA A 82 -0.90 -17.82 -8.40
C ALA A 82 -1.64 -18.72 -7.41
N SER A 83 -0.95 -19.65 -6.74
CA SER A 83 -1.57 -20.53 -5.75
C SER A 83 -1.93 -19.79 -4.47
N LEU A 84 -1.07 -18.85 -4.03
CA LEU A 84 -1.36 -17.97 -2.89
C LEU A 84 -2.57 -17.09 -3.16
N LEU A 85 -2.58 -16.44 -4.32
CA LEU A 85 -3.69 -15.58 -4.74
C LEU A 85 -4.99 -16.37 -4.91
N LEU A 86 -4.94 -17.57 -5.49
CA LEU A 86 -6.12 -18.43 -5.65
C LEU A 86 -6.66 -18.88 -4.29
N ALA A 87 -5.80 -19.32 -3.37
CA ALA A 87 -6.22 -19.76 -2.04
C ALA A 87 -6.90 -18.63 -1.25
N ASP A 88 -6.32 -17.42 -1.27
CA ASP A 88 -6.93 -16.23 -0.69
C ASP A 88 -8.28 -15.90 -1.33
N SER A 89 -8.32 -15.83 -2.67
CA SER A 89 -9.55 -15.48 -3.40
C SER A 89 -10.67 -16.49 -3.12
N THR A 90 -10.37 -17.79 -3.10
CA THR A 90 -11.37 -18.82 -2.79
C THR A 90 -11.86 -18.74 -1.35
N LEU A 91 -10.97 -18.45 -0.39
CA LEU A 91 -11.36 -18.30 1.01
C LEU A 91 -12.27 -17.08 1.21
N ARG A 92 -11.89 -15.94 0.63
CA ARG A 92 -12.69 -14.70 0.67
C ARG A 92 -14.04 -14.89 -0.02
N ALA A 93 -14.05 -15.48 -1.22
CA ALA A 93 -15.27 -15.80 -1.95
C ALA A 93 -16.24 -16.63 -1.11
N ALA A 94 -15.75 -17.71 -0.48
CA ALA A 94 -16.57 -18.59 0.35
C ALA A 94 -17.12 -17.86 1.58
N CYS A 95 -16.26 -17.17 2.33
CA CYS A 95 -16.65 -16.54 3.58
C CYS A 95 -17.60 -15.35 3.37
N LEU A 96 -17.30 -14.46 2.43
CA LEU A 96 -18.12 -13.26 2.17
C LEU A 96 -19.46 -13.62 1.52
N SER A 97 -19.48 -14.62 0.63
CA SER A 97 -20.75 -15.15 0.11
C SER A 97 -21.57 -15.84 1.20
N ALA A 98 -20.91 -16.54 2.14
CA ALA A 98 -21.59 -17.14 3.28
C ALA A 98 -22.20 -16.08 4.21
N VAL A 99 -21.53 -14.93 4.43
CA VAL A 99 -22.11 -13.80 5.16
C VAL A 99 -23.40 -13.33 4.47
N ALA A 100 -23.36 -13.09 3.17
CA ALA A 100 -24.51 -12.62 2.41
C ALA A 100 -25.68 -13.61 2.44
N LEU A 101 -25.40 -14.90 2.24
CA LEU A 101 -26.43 -15.95 2.29
C LEU A 101 -27.03 -16.09 3.69
N ALA A 102 -26.19 -16.16 4.74
CA ALA A 102 -26.67 -16.25 6.11
C ALA A 102 -27.53 -15.03 6.50
N TRP A 103 -27.16 -13.84 6.02
CA TRP A 103 -27.95 -12.63 6.21
C TRP A 103 -29.28 -12.71 5.45
N ALA A 104 -29.27 -13.11 4.18
CA ALA A 104 -30.48 -13.23 3.36
C ALA A 104 -31.49 -14.25 3.92
N PHE A 105 -31.01 -15.32 4.58
CA PHE A 105 -31.86 -16.30 5.26
C PHE A 105 -32.22 -15.93 6.70
N GLY A 106 -31.77 -14.78 7.21
CA GLY A 106 -32.05 -14.33 8.58
C GLY A 106 -31.40 -15.18 9.68
N VAL A 107 -30.37 -15.97 9.36
CA VAL A 107 -29.66 -16.85 10.30
C VAL A 107 -28.29 -16.30 10.71
N LEU A 108 -27.87 -15.16 10.16
CA LEU A 108 -26.59 -14.55 10.49
C LEU A 108 -26.59 -13.99 11.91
N GLN A 109 -25.79 -14.60 12.78
CA GLN A 109 -25.56 -14.13 14.13
C GLN A 109 -24.30 -13.22 14.21
N PRO A 110 -24.22 -12.29 15.18
CA PRO A 110 -23.05 -11.45 15.41
C PRO A 110 -21.72 -12.20 15.45
N ALA A 111 -21.66 -13.33 16.17
CA ALA A 111 -20.46 -14.15 16.25
C ALA A 111 -20.10 -14.78 14.89
N GLY A 112 -21.11 -15.17 14.11
CA GLY A 112 -20.94 -15.70 12.76
C GLY A 112 -20.36 -14.66 11.80
N LEU A 113 -20.82 -13.41 11.86
CA LEU A 113 -20.26 -12.31 11.08
C LEU A 113 -18.77 -12.12 11.37
N VAL A 114 -18.41 -11.94 12.65
CA VAL A 114 -17.01 -11.73 13.06
C VAL A 114 -16.12 -12.91 12.68
N ALA A 115 -16.60 -14.15 12.86
CA ALA A 115 -15.86 -15.35 12.49
C ALA A 115 -15.60 -15.46 10.99
N LEU A 116 -16.61 -15.20 10.15
CA LEU A 116 -16.49 -15.27 8.69
C LEU A 116 -15.59 -14.15 8.14
N LEU A 117 -15.70 -12.93 8.66
CA LEU A 117 -14.79 -11.83 8.31
C LEU A 117 -13.36 -12.13 8.76
N GLY A 118 -13.20 -12.71 9.94
CA GLY A 118 -11.89 -13.14 10.43
C GLY A 118 -11.26 -14.21 9.56
N LEU A 119 -12.08 -15.18 9.12
CA LEU A 119 -11.64 -16.25 8.25
C LEU A 119 -11.26 -15.73 6.86
N SER A 120 -12.02 -14.79 6.29
CA SER A 120 -11.72 -14.17 5.00
C SER A 120 -10.39 -13.39 5.01
N SER A 121 -9.99 -12.86 6.16
CA SER A 121 -8.76 -12.07 6.30
C SER A 121 -7.48 -12.92 6.42
N LEU A 122 -7.58 -14.17 6.90
CA LEU A 122 -6.42 -15.02 7.26
C LEU A 122 -5.34 -15.16 6.17
N LEU A 123 -5.72 -15.19 4.89
CA LEU A 123 -4.78 -15.33 3.76
C LEU A 123 -4.54 -14.03 3.00
N HIS A 124 -5.21 -12.94 3.37
CA HIS A 124 -5.25 -11.71 2.58
C HIS A 124 -3.87 -11.10 2.33
N ALA A 125 -3.01 -11.06 3.35
CA ALA A 125 -1.63 -10.57 3.20
C ALA A 125 -0.81 -11.40 2.18
N TRP A 126 -1.05 -12.71 2.11
CA TRP A 126 -0.41 -13.61 1.15
C TRP A 126 -1.01 -13.47 -0.24
N GLY A 127 -2.33 -13.34 -0.35
CA GLY A 127 -3.02 -13.08 -1.61
C GLY A 127 -2.56 -11.79 -2.26
N SER A 128 -2.49 -10.71 -1.48
CA SER A 128 -1.97 -9.40 -1.92
C SER A 128 -0.51 -9.48 -2.39
N ALA A 129 0.36 -10.19 -1.67
CA ALA A 129 1.73 -10.45 -2.13
C ALA A 129 1.76 -11.30 -3.43
N GLY A 130 0.87 -12.29 -3.53
CA GLY A 130 0.67 -13.12 -4.71
C GLY A 130 0.24 -12.31 -5.94
N LYS A 131 -0.67 -11.34 -5.79
CA LYS A 131 -1.12 -10.41 -6.84
C LYS A 131 0.05 -9.69 -7.52
N PHE A 132 0.91 -9.04 -6.74
CA PHE A 132 2.07 -8.32 -7.30
C PHE A 132 3.17 -9.25 -7.80
N THR A 133 3.38 -10.40 -7.15
CA THR A 133 4.38 -11.38 -7.60
C THR A 133 3.96 -12.01 -8.93
N LEU A 134 2.68 -12.35 -9.09
CA LEU A 134 2.14 -12.91 -10.33
C LEU A 134 2.25 -11.92 -11.49
N LEU A 135 2.00 -10.62 -11.25
CA LEU A 135 2.25 -9.57 -12.25
C LEU A 135 3.72 -9.53 -12.66
N ALA A 136 4.65 -9.62 -11.71
CA ALA A 136 6.08 -9.62 -11.99
C ALA A 136 6.56 -10.87 -12.76
N GLU A 137 5.92 -12.03 -12.55
CA GLU A 137 6.18 -13.28 -13.29
C GLU A 137 5.63 -13.26 -14.72
N LEU A 138 4.55 -12.51 -14.96
CA LEU A 138 3.94 -12.39 -16.29
C LEU A 138 4.62 -11.30 -17.12
N LEU A 139 5.14 -10.25 -16.48
CA LEU A 139 5.70 -9.08 -17.17
C LEU A 139 7.22 -9.11 -17.39
N PRO A 140 7.68 -8.66 -18.58
CA PRO A 140 9.08 -8.31 -18.81
C PRO A 140 9.60 -7.29 -17.79
N PRO A 141 10.89 -7.33 -17.41
CA PRO A 141 11.46 -6.44 -16.39
C PRO A 141 11.21 -4.93 -16.62
N ASP A 142 11.24 -4.48 -17.86
CA ASP A 142 10.99 -3.10 -18.30
C ASP A 142 9.54 -2.65 -18.12
N GLN A 143 8.58 -3.58 -18.06
CA GLN A 143 7.15 -3.29 -17.96
C GLN A 143 6.58 -3.48 -16.54
N ARG A 144 7.35 -4.07 -15.62
CA ARG A 144 6.90 -4.34 -14.23
C ARG A 144 6.48 -3.09 -13.49
N LEU A 145 7.19 -1.97 -13.68
CA LEU A 145 6.84 -0.70 -13.04
C LEU A 145 5.47 -0.20 -13.52
N ALA A 146 5.21 -0.24 -14.82
CA ALA A 146 3.93 0.16 -15.40
C ALA A 146 2.78 -0.73 -14.91
N GLY A 147 2.99 -2.05 -14.87
CA GLY A 147 2.00 -3.01 -14.37
C GLY A 147 1.67 -2.82 -12.89
N ASN A 148 2.69 -2.68 -12.03
CA ASN A 148 2.49 -2.43 -10.60
C ASN A 148 1.82 -1.09 -10.34
N SER A 149 2.19 -0.05 -11.10
CA SER A 149 1.58 1.28 -10.98
C SER A 149 0.10 1.22 -11.36
N LEU A 150 -0.25 0.55 -12.46
CA LEU A 150 -1.64 0.39 -12.87
C LEU A 150 -2.46 -0.36 -11.81
N ALA A 151 -1.96 -1.50 -11.31
CA ALA A 151 -2.66 -2.27 -10.28
C ALA A 151 -2.86 -1.47 -8.97
N SER A 152 -1.86 -0.69 -8.56
CA SER A 152 -1.94 0.14 -7.35
C SER A 152 -2.90 1.32 -7.53
N SER A 153 -2.89 1.97 -8.70
CA SER A 153 -3.83 3.04 -9.04
C SER A 153 -5.26 2.54 -9.08
N THR A 154 -5.49 1.36 -9.67
CA THR A 154 -6.80 0.72 -9.67
C THR A 154 -7.30 0.44 -8.26
N SER A 155 -6.45 -0.14 -7.39
CA SER A 155 -6.80 -0.38 -5.98
C SER A 155 -7.13 0.91 -5.22
N SER A 156 -6.38 1.98 -5.48
CA SER A 156 -6.64 3.29 -4.87
C SER A 156 -7.97 3.89 -5.35
N LEU A 157 -8.26 3.82 -6.65
CA LEU A 157 -9.53 4.27 -7.23
C LEU A 157 -10.70 3.48 -6.66
N ALA A 158 -10.55 2.16 -6.52
CA ALA A 158 -11.54 1.30 -5.92
C ALA A 158 -11.83 1.64 -4.45
N MET A 159 -10.81 1.97 -3.66
CA MET A 159 -11.00 2.44 -2.27
C MET A 159 -11.68 3.81 -2.17
N ILE A 160 -11.65 4.63 -3.23
CA ILE A 160 -12.34 5.92 -3.28
C ILE A 160 -13.79 5.75 -3.73
N VAL A 161 -14.02 4.96 -4.79
CA VAL A 161 -15.33 4.78 -5.42
C VAL A 161 -16.18 3.75 -4.67
N GLY A 162 -15.55 2.72 -4.10
CA GLY A 162 -16.21 1.61 -3.40
C GLY A 162 -17.16 2.06 -2.30
N PRO A 163 -16.74 2.93 -1.36
CA PRO A 163 -17.63 3.44 -0.32
C PRO A 163 -18.89 4.15 -0.84
N ALA A 164 -18.77 4.90 -1.95
CA ALA A 164 -19.90 5.58 -2.58
C ALA A 164 -20.91 4.57 -3.15
N VAL A 165 -20.40 3.57 -3.88
CA VAL A 165 -21.20 2.49 -4.45
C VAL A 165 -21.83 1.64 -3.35
N ALA A 166 -21.11 1.38 -2.26
CA ALA A 166 -21.62 0.64 -1.11
C ALA A 166 -22.74 1.39 -0.39
N GLY A 167 -22.63 2.70 -0.20
CA GLY A 167 -23.72 3.50 0.39
C GLY A 167 -25.02 3.38 -0.42
N VAL A 168 -24.96 3.57 -1.73
CA VAL A 168 -26.14 3.40 -2.59
C VAL A 168 -26.62 1.95 -2.61
N GLY A 169 -25.70 0.99 -2.77
CA GLY A 169 -26.03 -0.44 -2.83
C GLY A 169 -26.66 -0.96 -1.54
N ALA A 170 -26.16 -0.53 -0.37
CA ALA A 170 -26.68 -0.93 0.91
C ALA A 170 -28.02 -0.25 1.22
N ALA A 171 -28.26 0.97 0.74
CA ALA A 171 -29.57 1.60 0.84
C ALA A 171 -30.64 0.90 -0.03
N LEU A 172 -30.26 0.43 -1.22
CA LEU A 172 -31.20 -0.20 -2.16
C LEU A 172 -31.45 -1.70 -1.90
N ALA A 173 -30.40 -2.44 -1.56
CA ALA A 173 -30.46 -3.90 -1.43
C ALA A 173 -30.17 -4.39 -0.01
N GLY A 174 -29.61 -3.56 0.87
CA GLY A 174 -29.10 -3.96 2.18
C GLY A 174 -27.61 -4.30 2.16
N PRO A 175 -26.90 -4.08 3.30
CA PRO A 175 -25.45 -4.22 3.38
C PRO A 175 -24.97 -5.67 3.20
N GLY A 176 -25.78 -6.68 3.52
CA GLY A 176 -25.42 -8.08 3.30
C GLY A 176 -25.22 -8.43 1.82
N TRP A 177 -26.04 -7.91 0.91
CA TRP A 177 -25.85 -8.11 -0.53
C TRP A 177 -24.63 -7.36 -1.08
N VAL A 178 -24.25 -6.22 -0.49
CA VAL A 178 -23.03 -5.49 -0.85
C VAL A 178 -21.79 -6.33 -0.51
N ILE A 179 -21.77 -6.98 0.67
CA ILE A 179 -20.71 -7.95 1.02
C ILE A 179 -20.76 -9.19 0.10
N GLY A 180 -21.96 -9.62 -0.30
CA GLY A 180 -22.12 -10.71 -1.27
C GLY A 180 -21.55 -10.38 -2.65
N ALA A 181 -21.72 -9.13 -3.11
CA ALA A 181 -21.12 -8.64 -4.35
C ALA A 181 -19.58 -8.67 -4.27
N ASP A 182 -19.01 -8.34 -3.12
CA ASP A 182 -17.58 -8.52 -2.86
C ASP A 182 -17.19 -10.01 -2.90
N GLY A 183 -17.95 -10.90 -2.27
CA GLY A 183 -17.76 -12.35 -2.39
C GLY A 183 -17.74 -12.83 -3.85
N LEU A 184 -18.66 -12.36 -4.68
CA LEU A 184 -18.73 -12.69 -6.11
C LEU A 184 -17.53 -12.11 -6.89
N SER A 185 -17.04 -10.94 -6.50
CA SER A 185 -15.82 -10.33 -7.05
C SER A 185 -14.61 -11.27 -6.87
N PHE A 186 -14.50 -11.92 -5.72
CA PHE A 186 -13.45 -12.89 -5.43
C PHE A 186 -13.67 -14.24 -6.13
N VAL A 187 -14.91 -14.65 -6.39
CA VAL A 187 -15.18 -15.80 -7.28
C VAL A 187 -14.64 -15.51 -8.68
N LEU A 188 -14.93 -14.33 -9.24
CA LEU A 188 -14.39 -13.90 -10.53
C LEU A 188 -12.86 -13.90 -10.53
N LEU A 189 -12.24 -13.32 -9.50
CA LEU A 189 -10.80 -13.31 -9.36
C LEU A 189 -10.21 -14.72 -9.30
N ALA A 190 -10.78 -15.62 -8.50
CA ALA A 190 -10.35 -17.01 -8.41
C ALA A 190 -10.43 -17.73 -9.77
N MET A 191 -11.53 -17.55 -10.51
CA MET A 191 -11.71 -18.14 -11.85
C MET A 191 -10.66 -17.63 -12.84
N VAL A 192 -10.41 -16.32 -12.86
CA VAL A 192 -9.42 -15.70 -13.75
C VAL A 192 -8.01 -16.17 -13.40
N VAL A 193 -7.63 -16.16 -12.13
CA VAL A 193 -6.32 -16.61 -11.66
C VAL A 193 -6.11 -18.09 -11.98
N TRP A 194 -7.12 -18.93 -11.76
CA TRP A 194 -7.07 -20.34 -12.12
C TRP A 194 -6.87 -20.53 -13.63
N SER A 195 -7.61 -19.79 -14.47
CA SER A 195 -7.46 -19.85 -15.93
C SER A 195 -6.06 -19.46 -16.38
N VAL A 196 -5.52 -18.35 -15.88
CA VAL A 196 -4.18 -17.87 -16.26
C VAL A 196 -3.11 -18.81 -15.73
N HIS A 197 -3.26 -19.34 -14.52
CA HIS A 197 -2.33 -20.31 -13.95
C HIS A 197 -2.25 -21.58 -14.80
N ARG A 198 -3.38 -22.10 -15.30
CA ARG A 198 -3.41 -23.26 -16.21
C ARG A 198 -2.76 -22.95 -17.56
N GLU A 199 -2.99 -21.77 -18.12
CA GLU A 199 -2.37 -21.33 -19.38
C GLU A 199 -0.85 -21.22 -19.25
N VAL A 200 -0.33 -20.69 -18.14
CA VAL A 200 1.11 -20.55 -17.88
C VAL A 200 1.79 -21.91 -17.66
N ARG A 201 1.17 -22.82 -16.90
CA ARG A 201 1.74 -24.17 -16.67
C ARG A 201 1.79 -25.05 -17.92
N ARG A 202 0.97 -24.74 -18.92
CA ARG A 202 0.93 -25.47 -20.20
C ARG A 202 1.94 -24.98 -21.21
N ASP A 203 2.62 -23.86 -20.95
CA ASP A 203 3.63 -23.30 -21.85
C ASP A 203 4.95 -24.07 -21.70
N PRO A 204 5.36 -24.88 -22.70
CA PRO A 204 6.57 -25.71 -22.62
C PRO A 204 7.86 -24.88 -22.64
N HIS A 205 7.80 -23.60 -23.00
CA HIS A 205 8.96 -22.75 -23.24
C HIS A 205 9.35 -21.87 -22.05
N ARG A 206 8.59 -21.88 -20.93
CA ARG A 206 8.99 -21.15 -19.72
C ARG A 206 9.85 -22.01 -18.80
N ALA A 207 11.15 -21.75 -18.86
CA ALA A 207 12.12 -22.21 -17.87
C ALA A 207 11.68 -21.82 -16.43
N ARG A 208 12.01 -22.72 -15.50
CA ARG A 208 11.82 -22.71 -14.04
C ARG A 208 11.62 -21.30 -13.44
N PRO A 209 10.70 -21.13 -12.47
CA PRO A 209 10.58 -19.87 -11.72
C PRO A 209 11.97 -19.47 -11.17
N ALA A 210 12.26 -18.17 -11.30
CA ALA A 210 13.44 -17.57 -10.70
C ALA A 210 13.56 -18.04 -9.24
N ASP A 211 14.75 -18.51 -8.88
CA ASP A 211 15.14 -18.85 -7.53
C ASP A 211 14.59 -17.78 -6.56
N PRO A 212 13.96 -18.12 -5.42
CA PRO A 212 13.50 -17.14 -4.46
C PRO A 212 14.71 -16.41 -3.87
N ALA A 213 15.19 -15.43 -4.63
CA ALA A 213 16.32 -14.60 -4.31
C ALA A 213 15.97 -13.81 -3.05
N GLY A 214 16.45 -14.32 -1.92
CA GLY A 214 16.84 -13.53 -0.77
C GLY A 214 15.72 -12.91 0.05
N THR A 215 14.90 -13.72 0.72
CA THR A 215 14.25 -13.25 1.97
C THR A 215 15.17 -13.35 3.20
N ARG A 216 16.49 -13.33 3.00
CA ARG A 216 17.45 -12.96 4.04
C ARG A 216 17.49 -11.43 4.13
N GLY A 217 16.51 -10.81 4.80
CA GLY A 217 16.51 -9.34 4.91
C GLY A 217 15.60 -8.68 5.96
N SER A 218 14.55 -9.35 6.47
CA SER A 218 13.61 -8.68 7.38
C SER A 218 14.24 -8.26 8.72
N THR A 219 15.18 -9.05 9.26
CA THR A 219 15.89 -8.70 10.51
C THR A 219 16.95 -7.61 10.37
N SER A 220 17.24 -7.16 9.13
CA SER A 220 18.13 -6.01 8.87
C SER A 220 17.38 -4.68 8.96
N GLY A 221 16.16 -4.60 8.40
CA GLY A 221 15.38 -3.36 8.33
C GLY A 221 14.96 -2.80 9.68
N LEU A 222 14.41 -3.63 10.57
CA LEU A 222 13.98 -3.16 11.91
C LEU A 222 15.18 -2.79 12.79
N ARG A 223 16.30 -3.52 12.66
CA ARG A 223 17.56 -3.20 13.33
C ARG A 223 18.14 -1.88 12.85
N PHE A 224 18.08 -1.63 11.55
CA PHE A 224 18.48 -0.36 10.95
C PHE A 224 17.63 0.81 11.47
N LEU A 225 16.31 0.63 11.56
CA LEU A 225 15.39 1.62 12.12
C LEU A 225 15.70 1.92 13.58
N ARG A 226 15.96 0.89 14.40
CA ARG A 226 16.37 1.06 15.81
C ARG A 226 17.67 1.84 15.98
N GLY A 227 18.61 1.68 15.04
CA GLY A 227 19.87 2.45 15.03
C GLY A 227 19.72 3.92 14.59
N ARG A 228 18.55 4.34 14.09
CA ARG A 228 18.29 5.70 13.59
C ARG A 228 17.08 6.32 14.29
N PRO A 229 17.27 7.06 15.40
CA PRO A 229 16.18 7.56 16.23
C PRO A 229 15.20 8.47 15.47
N THR A 230 15.66 9.17 14.43
CA THR A 230 14.80 9.99 13.57
C THR A 230 13.83 9.16 12.73
N LEU A 231 14.30 8.05 12.13
CA LEU A 231 13.44 7.16 11.34
C LEU A 231 12.48 6.38 12.24
N LEU A 232 12.95 5.99 13.44
CA LEU A 232 12.11 5.36 14.44
C LEU A 232 11.02 6.34 14.92
N GLY A 233 11.34 7.61 15.15
CA GLY A 233 10.37 8.65 15.50
C GLY A 233 9.31 8.85 14.41
N LEU A 234 9.71 8.86 13.13
CA LEU A 234 8.77 8.88 12.01
C LEU A 234 7.86 7.64 11.98
N LEU A 235 8.43 6.46 12.22
CA LEU A 235 7.67 5.21 12.27
C LEU A 235 6.63 5.24 13.41
N VAL A 236 7.04 5.64 14.61
CA VAL A 236 6.15 5.75 15.78
C VAL A 236 5.06 6.78 15.55
N LEU A 237 5.39 7.96 15.02
CA LEU A 237 4.40 8.97 14.64
C LEU A 237 3.38 8.42 13.64
N THR A 238 3.87 7.76 12.59
CA THR A 238 3.00 7.19 11.54
C THR A 238 2.12 6.08 12.12
N TRP A 239 2.68 5.21 12.98
CA TRP A 239 1.93 4.15 13.64
C TRP A 239 0.85 4.73 14.55
N ALA A 240 1.20 5.68 15.42
CA ALA A 240 0.25 6.32 16.33
C ALA A 240 -0.86 7.08 15.58
N PHE A 241 -0.53 7.74 14.46
CA PHE A 241 -1.51 8.41 13.62
C PHE A 241 -2.54 7.43 13.03
N ASN A 242 -2.09 6.30 12.48
CA ASN A 242 -2.98 5.27 11.93
C ASN A 242 -3.79 4.57 13.05
N PHE A 243 -3.18 4.37 14.21
CA PHE A 243 -3.85 3.83 15.39
C PHE A 243 -4.99 4.74 15.87
N LEU A 244 -4.76 6.05 15.93
CA LEU A 244 -5.78 7.03 16.31
C LEU A 244 -6.87 7.24 15.25
N PHE A 245 -6.60 6.87 14.00
CA PHE A 245 -7.61 6.83 12.95
C PHE A 245 -8.57 5.63 13.11
N GLY A 246 -8.12 4.51 13.71
CA GLY A 246 -8.95 3.32 13.87
C GLY A 246 -10.29 3.54 14.60
N PRO A 247 -10.35 4.24 15.74
CA PRO A 247 -11.62 4.58 16.39
C PRO A 247 -12.55 5.44 15.53
N VAL A 248 -12.01 6.26 14.61
CA VAL A 248 -12.80 7.06 13.67
C VAL A 248 -13.59 6.16 12.72
N GLU A 249 -12.99 5.07 12.24
CA GLU A 249 -13.66 4.10 11.35
C GLU A 249 -14.85 3.40 12.02
N VAL A 250 -14.84 3.27 13.35
CA VAL A 250 -15.94 2.67 14.13
C VAL A 250 -16.98 3.71 14.53
N ALA A 251 -16.53 4.90 14.96
CA ALA A 251 -17.40 5.95 15.46
C ALA A 251 -18.17 6.64 14.34
N LEU A 252 -17.58 6.83 13.15
CA LEU A 252 -18.24 7.56 12.05
C LEU A 252 -19.52 6.86 11.57
N PRO A 253 -19.54 5.54 11.29
CA PRO A 253 -20.78 4.86 10.94
C PRO A 253 -21.86 5.04 12.01
N LEU A 254 -21.54 4.83 13.29
CA LEU A 254 -22.49 4.95 14.40
C LEU A 254 -23.00 6.39 14.59
N HIS A 255 -22.14 7.39 14.38
CA HIS A 255 -22.49 8.81 14.44
C HIS A 255 -23.49 9.17 13.35
N VAL A 256 -23.22 8.75 12.13
CA VAL A 256 -24.02 9.08 10.95
C VAL A 256 -25.35 8.34 10.94
N THR A 257 -25.35 7.09 11.38
CA THR A 257 -26.55 6.24 11.38
C THR A 257 -27.42 6.43 12.61
N GLY A 258 -26.89 7.03 13.67
CA GLY A 258 -27.57 7.12 14.97
C GLY A 258 -27.71 5.75 15.67
N GLY A 259 -27.00 4.74 15.19
CA GLY A 259 -27.14 3.35 15.67
C GLY A 259 -28.15 2.51 14.90
N ASP A 260 -28.83 3.07 13.89
CA ASP A 260 -29.81 2.35 13.05
C ASP A 260 -29.41 2.42 11.57
N SER A 261 -29.46 1.33 10.82
CA SER A 261 -28.98 1.25 9.42
C SER A 261 -29.72 2.15 8.39
N GLY A 262 -30.71 2.95 8.82
CA GLY A 262 -31.53 3.80 7.94
C GLY A 262 -30.80 4.93 7.20
N HIS A 263 -29.69 5.47 7.74
CA HIS A 263 -28.97 6.61 7.13
C HIS A 263 -27.73 6.19 6.32
N THR A 264 -27.85 5.10 5.56
CA THR A 264 -26.75 4.48 4.82
C THR A 264 -26.21 5.36 3.67
N GLU A 265 -27.06 6.16 3.02
CA GLU A 265 -26.66 7.10 1.96
C GLU A 265 -25.69 8.18 2.46
N LEU A 266 -25.94 8.69 3.67
CA LEU A 266 -25.14 9.74 4.27
C LEU A 266 -23.72 9.24 4.58
N LEU A 267 -23.56 8.00 5.05
CA LEU A 267 -22.24 7.41 5.31
C LEU A 267 -21.41 7.28 4.02
N GLY A 268 -22.06 6.88 2.91
CA GLY A 268 -21.43 6.88 1.59
C GLY A 268 -20.99 8.27 1.15
N ALA A 269 -21.80 9.30 1.42
CA ALA A 269 -21.46 10.70 1.13
C ALA A 269 -20.21 11.18 1.90
N TYR A 270 -20.08 10.82 3.19
CA TYR A 270 -18.88 11.12 3.99
C TYR A 270 -17.61 10.55 3.37
N TRP A 271 -17.60 9.26 3.04
CA TRP A 271 -16.43 8.63 2.44
C TRP A 271 -16.13 9.15 1.03
N THR A 272 -17.15 9.50 0.26
CA THR A 272 -16.99 10.11 -1.07
C THR A 272 -16.34 11.50 -0.95
N ALA A 273 -16.86 12.34 -0.05
CA ALA A 273 -16.29 13.66 0.22
C ALA A 273 -14.83 13.56 0.68
N PHE A 274 -14.54 12.62 1.60
CA PHE A 274 -13.18 12.32 2.04
C PHE A 274 -12.28 11.87 0.88
N GLY A 275 -12.75 10.98 0.01
CA GLY A 275 -12.01 10.50 -1.15
C GLY A 275 -11.68 11.61 -2.15
N ILE A 276 -12.65 12.45 -2.50
CA ILE A 276 -12.45 13.62 -3.38
C ILE A 276 -11.43 14.58 -2.75
N GLY A 277 -11.57 14.85 -1.46
CA GLY A 277 -10.60 15.61 -0.69
C GLY A 277 -9.21 15.01 -0.80
N ALA A 278 -9.05 13.73 -0.49
CA ALA A 278 -7.77 13.03 -0.49
C ALA A 278 -7.06 13.04 -1.84
N VAL A 279 -7.80 12.85 -2.93
CA VAL A 279 -7.25 13.00 -4.30
C VAL A 279 -6.77 14.43 -4.53
N THR A 280 -7.61 15.42 -4.21
CA THR A 280 -7.28 16.83 -4.40
C THR A 280 -6.05 17.24 -3.59
N GLY A 281 -5.96 16.81 -2.33
CA GLY A 281 -4.80 17.00 -1.47
C GLY A 281 -3.55 16.34 -2.05
N GLY A 282 -3.64 15.06 -2.41
CA GLY A 282 -2.54 14.31 -3.01
C GLY A 282 -1.99 14.93 -4.29
N LEU A 283 -2.84 15.50 -5.15
CA LEU A 283 -2.43 16.20 -6.37
C LEU A 283 -1.80 17.56 -6.08
N THR A 284 -2.30 18.29 -5.06
CA THR A 284 -1.81 19.62 -4.70
C THR A 284 -0.50 19.58 -3.90
N VAL A 285 -0.12 18.45 -3.30
CA VAL A 285 1.12 18.32 -2.51
C VAL A 285 2.38 18.68 -3.32
N GLY A 286 2.36 18.49 -4.65
CA GLY A 286 3.46 18.87 -5.53
C GLY A 286 3.79 20.37 -5.49
N ALA A 287 2.81 21.22 -5.16
CA ALA A 287 3.01 22.65 -4.96
C ALA A 287 3.84 22.94 -3.68
N LEU A 288 3.78 22.06 -2.69
CA LEU A 288 4.52 22.16 -1.42
C LEU A 288 5.97 21.65 -1.54
N ARG A 289 6.47 21.33 -2.74
CA ARG A 289 7.85 20.83 -2.98
C ARG A 289 8.97 21.71 -2.43
N ARG A 290 8.68 23.00 -2.22
CA ARG A 290 9.63 23.98 -1.67
C ARG A 290 9.73 23.92 -0.14
N LEU A 291 8.74 23.31 0.52
CA LEU A 291 8.71 23.14 1.97
C LEU A 291 9.42 21.85 2.38
N SER A 292 10.00 21.85 3.58
CA SER A 292 10.61 20.66 4.13
C SER A 292 9.53 19.61 4.47
N PRO A 293 9.71 18.31 4.12
CA PRO A 293 8.67 17.30 4.31
C PRO A 293 8.26 17.06 5.78
N ALA A 294 9.18 17.25 6.74
CA ALA A 294 8.92 16.99 8.15
C ALA A 294 7.91 17.98 8.79
N PRO A 295 8.06 19.31 8.67
CA PRO A 295 7.02 20.26 9.07
C PRO A 295 5.67 20.03 8.38
N VAL A 296 5.67 19.71 7.08
CA VAL A 296 4.43 19.43 6.33
C VAL A 296 3.72 18.20 6.90
N LEU A 297 4.46 17.13 7.20
CA LEU A 297 3.90 15.93 7.83
C LEU A 297 3.25 16.24 9.19
N LEU A 298 3.92 17.02 10.05
CA LEU A 298 3.39 17.39 11.36
C LEU A 298 2.17 18.32 11.25
N ALA A 299 2.17 19.23 10.28
CA ALA A 299 1.02 20.07 9.98
C ALA A 299 -0.18 19.24 9.53
N ILE A 300 0.02 18.23 8.69
CA ILE A 300 -1.05 17.31 8.27
C ILE A 300 -1.65 16.58 9.49
N VAL A 301 -0.82 16.00 10.36
CA VAL A 301 -1.31 15.31 11.57
C VAL A 301 -2.07 16.28 12.49
N GLY A 302 -1.53 17.48 12.72
CA GLY A 302 -2.19 18.49 13.56
C GLY A 302 -3.52 18.99 12.99
N CYS A 303 -3.54 19.33 11.69
CA CYS A 303 -4.76 19.79 11.01
C CYS A 303 -5.82 18.69 10.93
N TRP A 304 -5.43 17.42 10.75
CA TRP A 304 -6.36 16.28 10.85
C TRP A 304 -6.93 16.14 12.25
N GLY A 305 -6.12 16.32 13.29
CA GLY A 305 -6.63 16.34 14.67
C GLY A 305 -7.65 17.47 14.89
N LEU A 306 -7.35 18.66 14.36
CA LEU A 306 -8.19 19.85 14.48
C LEU A 306 -9.54 19.71 13.74
N ILE A 307 -9.55 19.12 12.54
CA ILE A 307 -10.77 19.00 11.72
C ILE A 307 -11.80 18.03 12.32
N LEU A 308 -11.38 17.14 13.23
CA LEU A 308 -12.26 16.20 13.92
C LEU A 308 -12.86 16.77 15.21
N LEU A 309 -12.29 17.83 15.80
CA LEU A 309 -12.83 18.43 17.04
C LEU A 309 -14.28 18.93 16.91
N PRO A 310 -14.69 19.57 15.79
CA PRO A 310 -16.06 20.05 15.61
C PRO A 310 -17.12 18.99 15.83
N PHE A 311 -16.88 17.71 15.48
CA PHE A 311 -17.85 16.62 15.65
C PHE A 311 -18.35 16.48 17.09
N GLY A 312 -17.52 16.79 18.08
CA GLY A 312 -17.90 16.70 19.50
C GLY A 312 -18.92 17.76 19.94
N PHE A 313 -19.11 18.82 19.15
CA PHE A 313 -20.04 19.91 19.44
C PHE A 313 -21.39 19.77 18.72
N GLY A 314 -21.57 18.71 17.93
CA GLY A 314 -22.80 18.45 17.17
C GLY A 314 -23.17 19.53 16.13
N PRO A 315 -22.26 19.93 15.23
CA PRO A 315 -22.57 20.90 14.20
C PRO A 315 -23.55 20.30 13.18
N PRO A 316 -24.22 21.13 12.36
CA PRO A 316 -25.12 20.63 11.33
C PRO A 316 -24.41 19.65 10.38
N THR A 317 -25.12 18.62 9.92
CA THR A 317 -24.58 17.55 9.05
C THR A 317 -23.84 18.08 7.82
N ALA A 318 -24.30 19.18 7.23
CA ALA A 318 -23.62 19.81 6.10
C ALA A 318 -22.21 20.32 6.47
N VAL A 319 -22.05 20.86 7.67
CA VAL A 319 -20.75 21.31 8.20
C VAL A 319 -19.84 20.12 8.46
N GLU A 320 -20.36 19.06 9.08
CA GLU A 320 -19.60 17.83 9.33
C GLU A 320 -19.10 17.19 8.03
N LEU A 321 -19.95 17.13 6.99
CA LEU A 321 -19.60 16.60 5.67
C LEU A 321 -18.48 17.41 5.01
N VAL A 322 -18.59 18.75 5.05
CA VAL A 322 -17.54 19.65 4.55
C VAL A 322 -16.24 19.49 5.34
N CYS A 323 -16.33 19.44 6.68
CA CYS A 323 -15.18 19.20 7.55
C CYS A 323 -14.50 17.88 7.23
N PHE A 324 -15.26 16.79 7.04
CA PHE A 324 -14.69 15.49 6.72
C PHE A 324 -14.06 15.44 5.32
N GLY A 325 -14.69 16.10 4.33
CA GLY A 325 -14.10 16.28 3.00
C GLY A 325 -12.78 17.07 3.02
N LEU A 326 -12.74 18.17 3.77
CA LEU A 326 -11.50 18.93 4.02
C LEU A 326 -10.46 18.08 4.77
N GLY A 327 -10.91 17.25 5.70
CA GLY A 327 -10.08 16.25 6.36
C GLY A 327 -9.42 15.31 5.35
N GLY A 328 -10.17 14.82 4.36
CA GLY A 328 -9.62 14.08 3.24
C GLY A 328 -8.51 14.84 2.52
N MET A 329 -8.74 16.11 2.20
CA MET A 329 -7.73 16.98 1.56
C MET A 329 -6.46 17.17 2.38
N ILE A 330 -6.59 17.22 3.71
CA ILE A 330 -5.46 17.27 4.64
C ILE A 330 -4.73 15.91 4.70
N TYR A 331 -5.48 14.81 4.77
CA TYR A 331 -4.95 13.45 4.91
C TYR A 331 -4.28 12.93 3.64
N GLY A 332 -4.84 13.20 2.46
CA GLY A 332 -4.38 12.65 1.17
C GLY A 332 -2.87 12.76 0.89
N PRO A 333 -2.22 13.92 1.17
CA PRO A 333 -0.78 14.08 1.07
C PRO A 333 0.06 13.20 2.02
N PHE A 334 -0.51 12.75 3.15
CA PHE A 334 0.23 12.14 4.25
C PHE A 334 1.07 10.93 3.83
N PRO A 335 0.54 9.92 3.10
CA PRO A 335 1.33 8.76 2.71
C PRO A 335 2.53 9.15 1.85
N ALA A 336 2.33 10.03 0.86
CA ALA A 336 3.39 10.49 -0.04
C ALA A 336 4.51 11.19 0.73
N VAL A 337 4.17 12.16 1.60
CA VAL A 337 5.14 12.89 2.43
C VAL A 337 5.89 11.95 3.37
N SER A 338 5.18 11.01 4.02
CA SER A 338 5.77 10.00 4.91
C SER A 338 6.76 9.10 4.17
N TYR A 339 6.41 8.63 2.97
CA TYR A 339 7.30 7.83 2.12
C TYR A 339 8.53 8.62 1.67
N THR A 340 8.36 9.85 1.18
CA THR A 340 9.47 10.71 0.73
C THR A 340 10.45 10.99 1.88
N LEU A 341 9.96 11.26 3.07
CA LEU A 341 10.80 11.51 4.24
C LEU A 341 11.59 10.26 4.67
N LEU A 342 10.97 9.08 4.62
CA LEU A 342 11.64 7.82 4.89
C LEU A 342 12.70 7.50 3.81
N GLN A 343 12.34 7.63 2.54
CA GLN A 343 13.18 7.32 1.39
C GLN A 343 14.42 8.21 1.33
N SER A 344 14.24 9.53 1.47
CA SER A 344 15.35 10.50 1.46
C SER A 344 16.38 10.28 2.56
N ARG A 345 16.04 9.51 3.61
CA ARG A 345 16.89 9.27 4.78
C ARG A 345 17.37 7.83 4.90
N THR A 346 17.05 7.01 3.91
CA THR A 346 17.43 5.60 3.89
C THR A 346 18.36 5.34 2.70
N PRO A 347 19.58 4.82 2.93
CA PRO A 347 20.48 4.43 1.84
C PRO A 347 19.80 3.43 0.91
N ALA A 348 20.05 3.54 -0.39
CA ALA A 348 19.43 2.69 -1.41
C ALA A 348 19.53 1.19 -1.09
N VAL A 349 20.68 0.76 -0.55
CA VAL A 349 20.97 -0.64 -0.17
C VAL A 349 20.07 -1.15 0.97
N ALA A 350 19.61 -0.28 1.87
CA ALA A 350 18.76 -0.64 3.01
C ALA A 350 17.27 -0.36 2.76
N LEU A 351 16.92 0.35 1.69
CA LEU A 351 15.59 0.91 1.49
C LEU A 351 14.49 -0.14 1.43
N SER A 352 14.69 -1.23 0.68
CA SER A 352 13.72 -2.33 0.57
C SER A 352 13.45 -3.00 1.92
N SER A 353 14.50 -3.26 2.70
CA SER A 353 14.39 -3.88 4.03
C SER A 353 13.69 -2.96 5.04
N VAL A 354 13.98 -1.65 4.97
CA VAL A 354 13.34 -0.64 5.84
C VAL A 354 11.87 -0.44 5.48
N LEU A 355 11.53 -0.38 4.20
CA LEU A 355 10.14 -0.30 3.74
C LEU A 355 9.33 -1.53 4.17
N ALA A 356 9.89 -2.73 4.02
CA ALA A 356 9.25 -3.96 4.48
C ALA A 356 9.01 -3.95 6.00
N ALA A 357 9.99 -3.53 6.79
CA ALA A 357 9.84 -3.39 8.24
C ALA A 357 8.79 -2.33 8.61
N ARG A 358 8.77 -1.19 7.92
CA ARG A 358 7.75 -0.15 8.10
C ARG A 358 6.36 -0.70 7.82
N SER A 359 6.15 -1.35 6.68
CA SER A 359 4.84 -1.90 6.32
C SER A 359 4.36 -2.93 7.34
N ALA A 360 5.23 -3.83 7.80
CA ALA A 360 4.87 -4.83 8.81
C ALA A 360 4.42 -4.20 10.14
N VAL A 361 5.06 -3.11 10.56
CA VAL A 361 4.67 -2.38 11.77
C VAL A 361 3.39 -1.58 11.55
N LEU A 362 3.25 -0.86 10.44
CA LEU A 362 2.08 -0.02 10.19
C LEU A 362 0.80 -0.81 9.93
N LEU A 363 0.92 -2.05 9.43
CA LEU A 363 -0.21 -2.94 9.21
C LEU A 363 -0.98 -3.27 10.50
N THR A 364 -0.35 -3.13 11.68
CA THR A 364 -1.01 -3.37 12.97
C THR A 364 -1.72 -2.14 13.53
N ALA A 365 -1.40 -0.93 13.05
CA ALA A 365 -1.84 0.30 13.69
C ALA A 365 -3.37 0.49 13.63
N ALA A 366 -3.92 0.59 12.42
CA ALA A 366 -5.35 0.84 12.23
C ALA A 366 -6.22 -0.28 12.81
N PRO A 367 -5.93 -1.59 12.59
CA PRO A 367 -6.79 -2.65 13.11
C PRO A 367 -6.77 -2.79 14.65
N VAL A 368 -5.66 -2.41 15.31
CA VAL A 368 -5.63 -2.32 16.77
C VAL A 368 -6.44 -1.11 17.26
N GLY A 369 -6.38 0.01 16.52
CA GLY A 369 -7.22 1.18 16.79
C GLY A 369 -8.71 0.88 16.66
N THR A 370 -9.13 0.19 15.60
CA THR A 370 -10.55 -0.19 15.38
C THR A 370 -11.06 -1.14 16.45
N ALA A 371 -10.23 -2.09 16.90
CA ALA A 371 -10.56 -2.98 18.00
C ALA A 371 -10.85 -2.23 19.31
N ILE A 372 -10.15 -1.11 19.57
CA ILE A 372 -10.40 -0.23 20.72
C ILE A 372 -11.57 0.72 20.46
N GLY A 373 -11.83 1.08 19.20
CA GLY A 373 -12.95 1.91 18.78
C GLY A 373 -14.30 1.40 19.28
N GLY A 374 -14.53 0.09 19.25
CA GLY A 374 -15.80 -0.51 19.70
C GLY A 374 -16.09 -0.28 21.19
N PRO A 375 -15.19 -0.66 22.11
CA PRO A 375 -15.32 -0.33 23.53
C PRO A 375 -15.47 1.17 23.81
N LEU A 376 -14.76 2.03 23.06
CA LEU A 376 -14.88 3.47 23.20
C LEU A 376 -16.28 3.98 22.81
N THR A 377 -16.83 3.51 21.69
CA THR A 377 -18.18 3.92 21.24
C THR A 377 -19.31 3.27 22.04
N SER A 378 -19.04 2.21 22.81
CA SER A 378 -19.98 1.71 23.82
C SER A 378 -19.98 2.52 25.12
N ALA A 379 -18.85 3.13 25.47
CA ALA A 379 -18.70 3.90 26.70
C ALA A 379 -18.99 5.40 26.52
N PHE A 380 -18.74 5.93 25.32
CA PHE A 380 -18.88 7.33 24.97
C PHE A 380 -19.73 7.49 23.71
N LEU A 381 -20.39 8.64 23.57
CA LEU A 381 -21.11 8.98 22.35
C LEU A 381 -20.14 8.97 21.14
N PRO A 382 -20.56 8.46 19.96
CA PRO A 382 -19.71 8.41 18.76
C PRO A 382 -19.07 9.75 18.41
N ALA A 383 -19.83 10.85 18.50
CA ALA A 383 -19.34 12.22 18.35
C ALA A 383 -18.14 12.56 19.25
N HIS A 384 -18.18 12.11 20.51
CA HIS A 384 -17.10 12.35 21.48
C HIS A 384 -15.89 11.45 21.20
N VAL A 385 -16.09 10.25 20.67
CA VAL A 385 -14.99 9.38 20.22
C VAL A 385 -14.27 9.98 19.01
N LEU A 386 -15.03 10.57 18.06
CA LEU A 386 -14.46 11.30 16.92
C LEU A 386 -13.63 12.50 17.39
N ALA A 387 -14.21 13.36 18.22
CA ALA A 387 -13.52 14.52 18.77
C ALA A 387 -12.33 14.13 19.66
N GLY A 388 -12.46 13.08 20.47
CA GLY A 388 -11.40 12.54 21.31
C GLY A 388 -10.22 11.99 20.49
N SER A 389 -10.51 11.31 19.38
CA SER A 389 -9.49 10.87 18.41
C SER A 389 -8.79 12.06 17.75
N GLY A 390 -9.55 13.12 17.42
CA GLY A 390 -9.02 14.39 16.95
C GLY A 390 -8.08 15.06 17.96
N ALA A 391 -8.51 15.18 19.20
CA ALA A 391 -7.74 15.77 20.30
C ALA A 391 -6.46 14.98 20.57
N ALA A 392 -6.54 13.65 20.64
CA ALA A 392 -5.39 12.77 20.80
C ALA A 392 -4.39 12.91 19.64
N THR A 393 -4.89 13.07 18.42
CA THR A 393 -4.04 13.27 17.23
C THR A 393 -3.36 14.64 17.22
N LEU A 394 -4.06 15.67 17.68
CA LEU A 394 -3.48 17.01 17.85
C LEU A 394 -2.38 16.99 18.94
N LEU A 395 -2.63 16.31 20.07
CA LEU A 395 -1.64 16.11 21.12
C LEU A 395 -0.43 15.33 20.62
N LEU A 396 -0.64 14.31 19.78
CA LEU A 396 0.44 13.56 19.13
C LEU A 396 1.30 14.48 18.24
N ALA A 397 0.68 15.36 17.45
CA ALA A 397 1.40 16.33 16.64
C ALA A 397 2.24 17.29 17.50
N LEU A 398 1.66 17.82 18.58
CA LEU A 398 2.34 18.71 19.52
C LEU A 398 3.52 18.02 20.21
N ALA A 399 3.32 16.79 20.71
CA ALA A 399 4.36 15.99 21.34
C ALA A 399 5.51 15.70 20.34
N ALA A 400 5.18 15.39 19.09
CA ALA A 400 6.17 15.16 18.05
C ALA A 400 6.97 16.44 17.71
N VAL A 401 6.31 17.60 17.64
CA VAL A 401 6.98 18.91 17.46
C VAL A 401 7.97 19.16 18.60
N LEU A 402 7.54 18.99 19.86
CA LEU A 402 8.38 19.23 21.04
C LEU A 402 9.59 18.27 21.06
N ALA A 403 9.35 16.98 20.84
CA ALA A 403 10.39 15.96 20.81
C ALA A 403 11.41 16.19 19.68
N TRP A 404 10.96 16.64 18.51
CA TRP A 404 11.84 16.85 17.35
C TRP A 404 12.58 18.20 17.41
N ARG A 405 12.00 19.22 18.03
CA ARG A 405 12.69 20.48 18.36
C ARG A 405 13.80 20.25 19.38
N GLY A 406 13.52 19.57 20.49
CA GLY A 406 14.52 19.29 21.53
C GLY A 406 15.74 18.48 21.06
N ARG A 407 15.58 17.68 19.99
CA ARG A 407 16.66 16.88 19.39
C ARG A 407 17.31 17.52 18.15
N ARG A 408 16.96 18.76 17.79
CA ARG A 408 17.32 19.41 16.50
C ARG A 408 17.05 18.52 15.27
N VAL A 409 16.06 17.64 15.39
CA VAL A 409 15.72 16.66 14.35
C VAL A 409 15.03 17.36 13.19
N LEU A 410 14.23 18.39 13.44
CA LEU A 410 13.61 19.21 12.39
C LEU A 410 14.67 19.86 11.50
N ASP A 411 15.75 20.43 12.05
CA ASP A 411 16.84 21.03 11.26
C ASP A 411 17.59 19.97 10.45
N ARG A 412 17.85 18.81 11.08
CA ARG A 412 18.48 17.67 10.39
C ARG A 412 17.59 17.14 9.28
N LEU A 413 16.27 17.10 9.46
CA LEU A 413 15.25 16.64 8.50
C LEU A 413 14.96 17.67 7.39
N SER A 414 15.14 18.95 7.68
CA SER A 414 14.85 20.07 6.77
C SER A 414 16.06 20.53 5.95
N GLY A 415 17.28 20.24 6.40
CA GLY A 415 18.51 20.60 5.70
C GLY A 415 18.68 19.85 4.36
N PRO A 416 19.28 20.49 3.34
CA PRO A 416 19.58 19.85 2.06
C PRO A 416 20.48 18.64 2.29
N ASP A 417 20.23 17.59 1.50
CA ASP A 417 20.94 16.32 1.55
C ASP A 417 22.44 16.58 1.49
N ARG A 418 23.11 16.55 2.65
CA ARG A 418 24.57 16.59 2.71
C ARG A 418 25.00 15.25 2.13
N ARG A 419 25.16 15.21 0.81
CA ARG A 419 25.90 14.16 0.13
C ARG A 419 27.12 13.87 1.00
N PRO A 420 27.43 12.59 1.30
CA PRO A 420 28.63 12.27 2.06
C PRO A 420 29.76 13.03 1.40
N ARG A 421 30.45 13.83 2.21
CA ARG A 421 31.67 14.55 1.83
C ARG A 421 32.46 13.55 0.99
N ARG A 422 32.64 13.80 -0.31
CA ARG A 422 33.59 13.03 -1.09
C ARG A 422 34.87 13.09 -0.26
N GLU A 423 35.31 11.95 0.28
CA GLU A 423 36.69 11.85 0.73
C GLU A 423 37.52 12.41 -0.44
N PRO A 424 38.52 13.27 -0.16
CA PRO A 424 39.42 13.73 -1.22
C PRO A 424 39.88 12.49 -1.96
N ALA A 425 39.54 12.40 -3.25
CA ALA A 425 39.89 11.26 -4.06
C ALA A 425 41.38 11.01 -3.86
N THR A 426 41.74 9.85 -3.33
CA THR A 426 43.12 9.39 -3.33
C THR A 426 43.58 9.49 -4.79
N PRO A 427 44.62 10.30 -5.08
CA PRO A 427 45.05 10.48 -6.46
C PRO A 427 45.38 9.11 -7.05
N PRO A 428 45.03 8.85 -8.32
CA PRO A 428 45.34 7.58 -8.95
C PRO A 428 46.84 7.31 -8.84
N PRO A 429 47.27 6.04 -8.67
CA PRO A 429 48.68 5.70 -8.63
C PRO A 429 49.33 6.23 -9.91
N ARG A 430 50.35 7.09 -9.74
CA ARG A 430 51.14 7.61 -10.86
C ARG A 430 51.78 6.42 -11.58
N HIS A 431 51.39 6.20 -12.83
CA HIS A 431 52.16 5.33 -13.72
C HIS A 431 53.61 5.85 -13.80
N PRO A 432 54.63 4.99 -13.70
CA PRO A 432 56.01 5.40 -13.95
C PRO A 432 56.14 5.91 -15.38
N ALA A 433 56.69 7.10 -15.55
CA ALA A 433 56.94 7.71 -16.85
C ALA A 433 57.87 6.82 -17.69
N ALA A 434 57.52 6.63 -18.96
CA ALA A 434 58.40 5.99 -19.93
C ALA A 434 59.65 6.86 -20.17
N PRO A 435 60.85 6.27 -20.38
CA PRO A 435 62.06 7.03 -20.65
C PRO A 435 62.03 7.70 -22.04
N PRO A 436 62.69 8.86 -22.22
CA PRO A 436 62.71 9.57 -23.50
C PRO A 436 63.61 8.85 -24.51
N GLN A 437 63.07 8.54 -25.70
CA GLN A 437 63.85 8.09 -26.85
C GLN A 437 64.34 9.30 -27.66
N ARG A 438 65.63 9.28 -28.00
CA ARG A 438 66.41 10.36 -28.64
C ARG A 438 66.01 10.62 -30.09
N PRO A 439 66.33 11.81 -30.66
CA PRO A 439 66.03 12.15 -32.05
C PRO A 439 66.85 11.30 -33.04
N ALA A 440 66.22 10.89 -34.15
CA ALA A 440 66.85 10.17 -35.24
C ALA A 440 67.80 11.08 -36.03
N GLU A 441 69.06 10.67 -36.16
CA GLU A 441 70.01 11.23 -37.12
C GLU A 441 69.74 10.69 -38.52
N GLU A 442 69.71 11.61 -39.46
CA GLU A 442 69.61 11.42 -40.89
C GLU A 442 71.03 11.34 -41.49
N GLY A 443 71.40 10.25 -42.17
CA GLY A 443 72.68 10.21 -42.87
C GLY A 443 73.18 8.86 -43.42
N ARG A 444 73.15 8.76 -44.77
CA ARG A 444 74.01 7.94 -45.68
C ARG A 444 73.68 6.45 -45.95
N ARG A 445 73.22 6.23 -47.20
CA ARG A 445 73.32 5.03 -48.07
C ARG A 445 74.78 4.71 -48.47
N PRO A 446 75.11 3.67 -49.31
CA PRO A 446 74.52 2.33 -49.53
C PRO A 446 75.62 1.20 -49.65
N ALA A 447 75.22 -0.08 -49.71
CA ALA A 447 76.01 -1.13 -50.39
C ALA A 447 75.14 -2.30 -50.90
N THR A 448 75.64 -2.90 -51.98
CA THR A 448 75.03 -3.70 -53.06
C THR A 448 74.98 -5.21 -52.86
N ALA A 449 74.10 -5.85 -53.68
CA ALA A 449 74.13 -7.23 -54.22
C ALA A 449 73.85 -8.40 -53.22
N ALA A 450 73.18 -9.52 -53.56
CA ALA A 450 72.96 -10.17 -54.86
C ALA A 450 71.75 -11.15 -54.86
N HIS A 451 71.17 -11.34 -56.06
CA HIS A 451 70.68 -12.59 -56.70
C HIS A 451 69.80 -13.62 -55.93
N THR A 452 68.48 -13.72 -56.18
CA THR A 452 67.69 -14.58 -57.15
C THR A 452 67.54 -16.08 -56.78
N PRO A 453 66.48 -16.82 -57.21
CA PRO A 453 65.02 -16.59 -57.12
C PRO A 453 64.25 -17.94 -56.80
N PRO A 454 63.01 -18.27 -57.26
CA PRO A 454 61.94 -18.87 -56.44
C PRO A 454 61.59 -20.33 -56.83
N PRO A 455 60.48 -20.94 -56.31
CA PRO A 455 59.33 -21.05 -57.22
C PRO A 455 57.92 -21.03 -56.58
N ALA A 456 57.00 -20.46 -57.37
CA ALA A 456 55.66 -20.92 -57.77
C ALA A 456 54.61 -21.41 -56.75
N SER A 457 53.54 -20.62 -56.69
CA SER A 457 52.14 -21.00 -56.43
C SER A 457 51.55 -21.96 -57.48
N PRO A 458 50.46 -22.66 -57.15
CA PRO A 458 49.17 -22.46 -57.86
C PRO A 458 48.01 -22.27 -56.85
N GLY A 459 47.04 -21.37 -57.05
CA GLY A 459 45.90 -21.48 -57.98
C GLY A 459 44.93 -22.58 -57.51
N ARG A 460 43.59 -22.47 -57.46
CA ARG A 460 42.57 -21.54 -57.98
C ARG A 460 41.21 -21.98 -57.39
N SER A 461 40.28 -21.02 -57.26
CA SER A 461 38.80 -21.12 -57.38
C SER A 461 38.05 -22.36 -56.83
N ARG A 462 37.08 -22.15 -55.93
CA ARG A 462 35.67 -21.82 -56.18
C ARG A 462 34.97 -21.51 -54.86
#